data_AF-A0A7W6TJE3-F1
#
_entry.id   AF-A0A7W6TJE3-F1
#
_cell.length_a   1.000
_cell.length_b   1.000
_cell.length_c   1.000
_cell.angle_alpha   90.00
_cell.angle_beta   90.00
_cell.angle_gamma   90.00
#
_symmetry.space_group_name_H-M   'P 1'
#
loop_
_entity.id
_entity.type
_entity.pdbx_description
1 polymer ?
#
loop_
_entity_poly.entity_id
_entity_poly.type
_entity_poly.pdbx_seq_one_letter_code
_entity_poly.pdbx_strand_id
1 'polypeptide(L)'
;MAAIASTVLFRRLRTLLIRPHGNGLIGTTLNFDYKVRSADEAFDDMADINIDKEMLDLASHIMSTKTGTYDLSNFDDRYEEALAELVKAKIEGKPFRKIVAPKASKPSDLLQALRDSAGAA
;
A
#
# COMPACT_ATOMS: atom_id res chain seq x y z
N MET A 1 -3.34 1.13 28.25
CA MET A 1 -4.76 0.95 28.61
C MET A 1 -5.60 1.13 27.35
N ALA A 2 -6.60 0.29 27.13
CA ALA A 2 -7.57 0.42 26.04
C ALA A 2 -8.95 0.02 26.54
N ALA A 3 -10.00 0.56 25.93
CA ALA A 3 -11.39 0.27 26.24
C ALA A 3 -12.13 -0.20 25.00
N ILE A 4 -13.12 -1.06 25.17
CA ILE A 4 -14.06 -1.43 24.11
C ILE A 4 -15.29 -0.54 24.24
N ALA A 5 -15.77 -0.02 23.12
CA ALA A 5 -16.97 0.81 23.05
C ALA A 5 -17.84 0.39 21.86
N SER A 6 -19.11 0.77 21.92
CA SER A 6 -20.04 0.66 20.79
C SER A 6 -20.56 2.04 20.44
N THR A 7 -20.56 2.40 19.15
CA THR A 7 -21.10 3.68 18.68
C THR A 7 -21.78 3.51 17.33
N VAL A 8 -22.55 4.52 16.92
CA VAL A 8 -23.17 4.56 15.59
C VAL A 8 -22.32 5.43 14.66
N LEU A 9 -21.73 4.82 13.63
CA LEU A 9 -21.01 5.52 12.55
C LEU A 9 -21.70 5.23 11.22
N PHE A 10 -22.02 6.28 10.47
CA PHE A 10 -22.69 6.18 9.16
C PHE A 10 -23.98 5.35 9.22
N ARG A 11 -24.83 5.62 10.22
CA ARG A 11 -26.10 4.90 10.48
C ARG A 11 -25.96 3.40 10.79
N ARG A 12 -24.75 2.91 11.10
CA ARG A 12 -24.50 1.53 11.50
C ARG A 12 -23.85 1.47 12.87
N LEU A 13 -24.33 0.58 13.74
CA LEU A 13 -23.67 0.26 15.01
C LEU A 13 -22.32 -0.40 14.72
N ARG A 14 -21.27 0.06 15.40
CA ARG A 14 -19.91 -0.44 15.27
C ARG A 14 -19.26 -0.60 16.63
N THR A 15 -18.51 -1.68 16.79
CA THR A 15 -17.63 -1.89 17.93
C THR A 15 -16.28 -1.25 17.66
N LEU A 16 -15.74 -0.53 18.64
CA LEU A 16 -14.49 0.20 18.57
C LEU A 16 -13.57 -0.22 19.72
N LEU A 17 -12.28 -0.29 19.43
CA LEU A 17 -11.22 -0.23 20.44
C LEU A 17 -10.77 1.23 20.58
N ILE A 18 -10.89 1.78 21.79
CA ILE A 18 -10.49 3.15 22.10
C ILE A 18 -9.21 3.10 22.94
N ARG A 19 -8.20 3.88 22.55
CA ARG A 19 -6.94 4.01 23.28
C ARG A 19 -6.52 5.47 23.39
N PRO A 20 -5.94 5.90 24.53
CA PRO A 20 -5.34 7.22 24.65
C PRO A 20 -4.15 7.36 23.70
N HIS A 21 -4.03 8.53 23.08
CA HIS A 21 -2.96 8.85 22.15
C HIS A 21 -2.64 10.35 22.23
N GLY A 22 -1.52 10.70 22.85
CA GLY A 22 -1.17 12.10 23.14
C GLY A 22 -2.28 12.79 23.95
N ASN A 23 -2.76 13.93 23.46
CA ASN A 23 -3.84 14.71 24.06
C ASN A 23 -5.25 14.25 23.63
N GLY A 24 -5.37 13.10 22.97
CA GLY A 24 -6.64 12.62 22.41
C GLY A 24 -6.83 11.11 22.53
N LEU A 25 -7.81 10.61 21.77
CA LEU A 25 -8.17 9.19 21.70
C LEU A 25 -8.12 8.72 20.26
N ILE A 26 -7.59 7.52 20.03
CA ILE A 26 -7.73 6.79 18.76
C ILE A 26 -8.83 5.76 18.92
N GLY A 27 -9.82 5.80 18.03
CA GLY A 27 -10.84 4.76 17.88
C GLY A 27 -10.54 3.88 16.66
N THR A 28 -10.27 2.60 16.88
CA THR A 28 -10.09 1.59 15.82
C THR A 28 -11.35 0.76 15.69
N THR A 29 -11.98 0.76 14.51
CA THR A 29 -13.17 -0.09 14.26
C THR A 29 -12.78 -1.55 14.25
N LEU A 30 -13.48 -2.35 15.05
CA LEU A 30 -13.27 -3.80 15.09
C LEU A 30 -14.06 -4.49 13.99
N ASN A 31 -13.43 -5.49 13.37
CA ASN A 31 -14.09 -6.39 12.44
C ASN A 31 -14.67 -7.58 13.20
N PHE A 32 -15.83 -8.05 12.75
CA PHE A 32 -16.39 -9.32 13.22
C PHE A 32 -15.64 -10.49 12.57
N ASP A 33 -15.69 -11.66 13.20
CA ASP A 33 -15.09 -12.90 12.71
C ASP A 33 -15.42 -13.18 11.25
N TYR A 34 -16.68 -13.08 10.84
CA TYR A 34 -17.12 -13.32 9.45
C TYR A 34 -16.60 -12.30 8.42
N LYS A 35 -15.96 -11.20 8.86
CA LYS A 35 -15.29 -10.22 7.98
C LYS A 35 -13.79 -10.44 7.87
N VAL A 36 -13.24 -11.33 8.69
CA VAL A 36 -11.81 -11.66 8.71
C VAL A 36 -11.68 -13.03 8.07
N ARG A 37 -10.97 -13.12 6.95
CA ARG A 37 -10.61 -14.44 6.41
C ARG A 37 -9.55 -15.08 7.28
N SER A 38 -9.62 -16.39 7.43
CA SER A 38 -8.56 -17.16 8.05
C SER A 38 -7.27 -17.01 7.23
N ALA A 39 -6.13 -16.88 7.92
CA ALA A 39 -4.84 -16.89 7.24
C ALA A 39 -4.62 -18.24 6.56
N ASP A 40 -4.94 -19.34 7.24
CA ASP A 40 -4.78 -20.69 6.71
C ASP A 40 -5.56 -20.86 5.40
N GLU A 41 -6.83 -20.43 5.36
CA GLU A 41 -7.64 -20.47 4.13
C GLU A 41 -7.13 -19.50 3.06
N ALA A 42 -6.61 -18.33 3.45
CA ALA A 42 -6.12 -17.34 2.50
C ALA A 42 -4.81 -17.76 1.82
N PHE A 43 -4.04 -18.64 2.47
CA PHE A 43 -2.74 -19.09 2.02
C PHE A 43 -2.68 -20.61 1.72
N ASP A 44 -3.81 -21.32 1.71
CA ASP A 44 -3.87 -22.78 1.47
C ASP A 44 -3.26 -23.19 0.12
N ASP A 45 -3.49 -22.37 -0.92
CA ASP A 45 -2.93 -22.58 -2.26
C ASP A 45 -1.48 -22.10 -2.40
N MET A 46 -0.90 -21.52 -1.35
CA MET A 46 0.46 -20.98 -1.39
C MET A 46 1.46 -22.12 -1.19
N ALA A 47 2.34 -22.32 -2.17
CA ALA A 47 3.44 -23.26 -2.03
C ALA A 47 4.35 -22.84 -0.87
N ASP A 48 4.84 -23.82 -0.10
CA ASP A 48 5.89 -23.60 0.89
C ASP A 48 7.21 -23.37 0.14
N ILE A 49 7.54 -22.08 -0.06
CA ILE A 49 8.71 -21.66 -0.83
C ILE A 49 9.86 -21.45 0.14
N ASN A 50 10.88 -22.31 0.03
CA ASN A 50 12.15 -22.06 0.69
C ASN A 50 12.91 -20.98 -0.09
N ILE A 51 13.21 -19.85 0.55
CA ILE A 51 13.87 -18.71 -0.09
C ILE A 51 15.38 -18.87 0.08
N ASP A 52 16.12 -18.85 -1.03
CA ASP A 52 17.58 -18.90 -0.99
C ASP A 52 18.17 -17.75 -0.17
N LYS A 53 19.18 -18.07 0.64
CA LYS A 53 19.83 -17.11 1.53
C LYS A 53 20.40 -15.89 0.77
N GLU A 54 20.97 -16.11 -0.41
CA GLU A 54 21.48 -15.03 -1.27
C GLU A 54 20.38 -14.05 -1.71
N MET A 55 19.16 -14.54 -1.97
CA MET A 55 18.01 -13.68 -2.30
C MET A 55 17.53 -12.88 -1.10
N LEU A 56 17.53 -13.47 0.11
CA LEU A 56 17.19 -12.77 1.34
C LEU A 56 18.21 -11.67 1.66
N ASP A 57 19.50 -11.96 1.49
CA ASP A 57 20.58 -11.00 1.69
C ASP A 57 20.45 -9.85 0.67
N LEU A 58 20.10 -10.16 -0.59
CA LEU A 58 19.82 -9.16 -1.62
C LEU A 58 18.61 -8.28 -1.28
N ALA A 59 17.48 -8.87 -0.90
CA ALA A 59 16.29 -8.12 -0.52
C ALA A 59 16.57 -7.18 0.67
N SER A 60 17.30 -7.69 1.68
CA SER A 60 17.74 -6.91 2.84
C SER A 60 18.64 -5.74 2.43
N HIS A 61 19.59 -5.98 1.52
CA HIS A 61 20.45 -4.93 1.00
C HIS A 61 19.64 -3.86 0.25
N ILE A 62 18.71 -4.24 -0.64
CA ILE A 62 17.83 -3.31 -1.36
C ILE A 62 17.02 -2.47 -0.37
N MET A 63 16.41 -3.11 0.64
CA MET A 63 15.66 -2.39 1.67
C MET A 63 16.56 -1.39 2.40
N SER A 64 17.77 -1.78 2.80
CA SER A 64 18.73 -0.88 3.46
C SER A 64 19.11 0.32 2.60
N THR A 65 19.37 0.10 1.31
CA THR A 65 19.81 1.13 0.36
C THR A 65 18.65 2.03 -0.09
N LYS A 66 17.41 1.53 -0.08
CA LYS A 66 16.19 2.27 -0.46
C LYS A 66 15.39 2.79 0.74
N THR A 67 15.89 2.60 1.96
CA THR A 67 15.26 3.17 3.15
C THR A 67 15.30 4.70 3.06
N GLY A 68 14.20 5.34 3.41
CA GLY A 68 14.07 6.79 3.43
C GLY A 68 13.10 7.25 4.51
N THR A 69 13.00 8.57 4.71
CA THR A 69 12.02 9.15 5.62
C THR A 69 10.64 9.15 4.96
N TYR A 70 9.65 8.58 5.64
CA TYR A 70 8.26 8.66 5.20
C TYR A 70 7.67 10.02 5.57
N ASP A 71 7.35 10.82 4.56
CA ASP A 71 6.67 12.11 4.71
C ASP A 71 5.40 12.11 3.86
N LEU A 72 4.25 12.25 4.55
CA LEU A 72 2.92 12.26 3.96
C LEU A 72 2.70 13.43 2.99
N SER A 73 3.42 14.54 3.16
CA SER A 73 3.28 15.72 2.30
C SER A 73 3.85 15.52 0.89
N ASN A 74 4.71 14.51 0.70
CA ASN A 74 5.24 14.15 -0.61
C ASN A 74 4.29 13.24 -1.42
N PHE A 75 3.14 12.86 -0.87
CA PHE A 75 2.15 12.04 -1.56
C PHE A 75 1.03 12.92 -2.12
N ASP A 76 1.03 13.08 -3.45
CA ASP A 76 -0.03 13.78 -4.15
C ASP A 76 -1.26 12.87 -4.33
N ASP A 77 -2.46 13.43 -4.10
CA ASP A 77 -3.70 12.78 -4.48
C ASP A 77 -3.90 12.88 -5.99
N ARG A 78 -3.27 11.94 -6.69
CA ARG A 78 -3.37 11.81 -8.16
C ARG A 78 -4.80 11.67 -8.66
N TYR A 79 -5.74 11.24 -7.81
CA TYR A 79 -7.14 11.14 -8.20
C TYR A 79 -7.82 12.51 -8.17
N GLU A 80 -7.69 13.24 -7.07
CA GLU A 80 -8.18 14.63 -6.93
C GLU A 80 -7.60 15.52 -8.04
N GLU A 81 -6.29 15.43 -8.29
CA GLU A 81 -5.62 16.20 -9.33
C GLU A 81 -6.17 15.88 -10.72
N ALA A 82 -6.25 14.58 -11.08
CA ALA A 82 -6.79 14.15 -12.37
C ALA A 82 -8.27 14.53 -12.52
N LEU A 83 -9.05 14.50 -11.43
CA LEU A 83 -10.44 14.92 -11.42
C LEU A 83 -10.58 16.44 -11.67
N ALA A 84 -9.74 17.24 -11.01
CA ALA A 84 -9.71 18.69 -11.21
C ALA A 84 -9.33 19.06 -12.64
N GLU A 85 -8.33 18.39 -13.23
CA GLU A 85 -7.96 18.56 -14.63
C GLU A 85 -9.11 18.16 -15.57
N LEU A 86 -9.78 17.04 -15.30
CA LEU A 86 -10.92 16.56 -16.09
C LEU A 86 -12.06 17.59 -16.10
N VAL A 87 -12.37 18.17 -14.94
CA VAL A 87 -13.40 19.22 -14.80
C VAL A 87 -13.01 20.46 -15.61
N LYS A 88 -11.76 20.93 -15.51
CA LYS A 88 -11.27 22.07 -16.29
C LYS A 88 -11.35 21.82 -17.80
N ALA A 89 -10.88 20.66 -18.27
CA ALA A 89 -10.94 20.30 -19.68
C ALA A 89 -12.38 20.25 -20.21
N LYS A 90 -13.33 19.78 -19.40
CA LYS A 90 -14.76 19.76 -19.73
C LYS A 90 -15.35 21.17 -19.84
N ILE A 91 -14.99 22.07 -18.92
CA ILE A 91 -15.41 23.49 -18.98
C ILE A 91 -14.86 24.17 -20.24
N GLU A 92 -13.62 23.87 -20.61
CA GLU A 92 -12.93 24.43 -21.79
C GLU A 92 -13.33 23.76 -23.12
N GLY A 93 -14.22 22.77 -23.10
CA GLY A 93 -14.67 22.06 -24.31
C GLY A 93 -13.60 21.19 -24.99
N LYS A 94 -12.52 20.85 -24.28
CA LYS A 94 -11.42 20.04 -24.82
C LYS A 94 -11.79 18.56 -24.89
N PRO A 95 -11.40 17.84 -25.95
CA PRO A 95 -11.64 16.40 -26.05
C PRO A 95 -10.81 15.63 -25.01
N PHE A 96 -11.42 14.62 -24.38
CA PHE A 96 -10.76 13.79 -23.37
C PHE A 96 -9.68 12.91 -24.00
N ARG A 97 -8.47 12.93 -23.42
CA ARG A 97 -7.39 12.00 -23.81
C ARG A 97 -7.65 10.63 -23.17
N LYS A 98 -7.64 9.59 -23.99
CA LYS A 98 -7.67 8.21 -23.51
C LYS A 98 -6.33 7.88 -22.86
N ILE A 99 -6.32 7.52 -21.58
CA ILE A 99 -5.11 7.10 -20.87
C ILE A 99 -4.64 5.78 -21.50
N VAL A 100 -3.39 5.76 -21.96
CA VAL A 100 -2.75 4.53 -22.46
C VAL A 100 -2.28 3.74 -21.26
N ALA A 101 -2.66 2.46 -21.18
CA ALA A 101 -2.19 1.59 -20.11
C ALA A 101 -0.65 1.46 -20.18
N PRO A 102 0.07 1.55 -19.05
CA PRO A 102 1.51 1.35 -19.04
C PRO A 102 1.84 -0.06 -19.54
N LYS A 103 2.87 -0.17 -20.38
CA LYS A 103 3.39 -1.47 -20.82
C LYS A 103 4.10 -2.13 -19.64
N ALA A 104 3.72 -3.36 -19.31
CA ALA A 104 4.45 -4.15 -18.31
C ALA A 104 5.91 -4.32 -18.75
N SER A 105 6.85 -4.01 -17.87
CA SER A 105 8.26 -4.33 -18.09
C SER A 105 8.45 -5.85 -17.95
N LYS A 106 9.30 -6.43 -18.80
CA LYS A 106 9.70 -7.84 -18.63
C LYS A 106 10.52 -7.94 -17.33
N PRO A 107 10.30 -8.96 -16.50
CA PRO A 107 11.18 -9.21 -15.36
C PRO A 107 12.58 -9.49 -15.90
N SER A 108 13.49 -8.54 -15.76
CA SER A 108 14.92 -8.81 -15.90
C SER A 108 15.35 -9.62 -14.68
N ASP A 109 16.22 -10.59 -14.89
CA ASP A 109 16.89 -11.29 -13.79
C ASP A 109 17.63 -10.25 -12.93
N LEU A 110 17.08 -10.00 -11.73
CA LEU A 110 17.53 -8.93 -10.84
C LEU A 110 18.98 -9.15 -10.38
N LEU A 111 19.43 -10.41 -10.33
CA LEU A 111 20.82 -10.77 -10.05
C LEU A 111 21.76 -10.35 -11.18
N GLN A 112 21.34 -10.57 -12.43
CA GLN A 112 22.11 -10.15 -13.60
C GLN A 112 22.19 -8.62 -13.68
N ALA A 113 21.06 -7.93 -13.49
CA ALA A 113 21.00 -6.47 -13.48
C ALA A 113 21.90 -5.83 -12.41
N LEU A 114 22.08 -6.49 -11.25
CA LEU A 114 22.99 -6.01 -10.21
C LEU A 114 24.46 -6.34 -10.52
N ARG A 115 24.80 -7.54 -11.01
CA ARG A 115 26.17 -7.89 -11.43
C ARG A 115 26.70 -6.90 -12.48
N ASP A 116 25.84 -6.54 -13.43
CA ASP A 116 26.17 -5.57 -14.46
C ASP A 116 26.31 -4.14 -13.89
N SER A 117 25.58 -3.80 -12.81
CA SER A 117 25.67 -2.50 -12.13
C SER A 117 26.82 -2.41 -11.11
N ALA A 118 27.30 -3.53 -10.56
CA ALA A 118 28.37 -3.59 -9.56
C ALA A 118 29.76 -3.89 -10.16
N GLY A 119 29.83 -4.40 -11.39
CA GLY A 119 31.08 -4.63 -12.13
C GLY A 119 31.63 -3.40 -12.86
N ALA A 120 31.00 -2.23 -12.69
CA ALA A 120 31.43 -0.94 -13.24
C ALA A 120 32.01 -0.02 -12.15
N ALA A 121 32.91 -0.56 -11.32
CA ALA A 121 33.73 0.17 -10.36
C ALA A 121 35.18 -0.37 -10.39
#